data_AF-A0A348N8A7-F1
#
_entry.id   AF-A0A348N8A7-F1
#
_cell.length_a   1.000
_cell.length_b   1.000
_cell.length_c   1.000
_cell.angle_alpha   90.00
_cell.angle_beta   90.00
_cell.angle_gamma   90.00
#
_symmetry.space_group_name_H-M   'P 1'
#
loop_
_entity.id
_entity.type
_entity.pdbx_description
1 polymer ?
#
loop_
_entity_poly.entity_id
_entity_poly.type
_entity_poly.pdbx_seq_one_letter_code
_entity_poly.pdbx_strand_id
1 'polypeptide(L)'
;MFSVIQILFMCIGTRAIIANYILVFLTVIYSRPFLTFVIGVIVFLVSLLNYWTFFAPYIEVTVIDEKLEASLLATKSIYWESVLFYLPMLVIVAMLISYCLRRLFRYITEYTNERTVVQANSEAASLIQQQILEQSHIDETSEENVTVYPFLKTADYVAGDFYDYYNIDRYHICFLIADVSGKGIAAGLFMARAKEVLKVILKDHLEPSNVLSRANELLCENNSECMFSTAWLGILDVRTGVINYSNAGHSAPVLISNGRVVTLNEVSGPMLGLFPDKKYKSHSVQIGEGDRIILYTDGVTEQPISEKRRFEEDGLIAFIEENLNTDNMCEAIYEKVNSFGQKQFDDITMLQINLNKLKMTTSKIGKVISRKCYLAAKPSSIRAFRKMIMEELSDSKVDKKDIDTFYVACEEMITNIIKYAYGSVDNNGGMEIIFKAEDDYLEIELRDSGVYFNPFLYDNSVQANDEDTFSEGGRGIKIFTEIMDEYSYNRENDDNVVTARKILQ
;
A
#
# COMPACT_ATOMS: atom_id res chain seq x y z
N MET A 1 -2.72 69.87 65.72
CA MET A 1 -3.54 69.72 64.49
C MET A 1 -2.88 68.74 63.50
N PHE A 2 -1.57 68.81 63.28
CA PHE A 2 -0.80 67.87 62.44
C PHE A 2 -0.94 66.38 62.84
N SER A 3 -0.97 66.08 64.14
CA SER A 3 -1.01 64.70 64.66
C SER A 3 -2.33 63.96 64.43
N VAL A 4 -3.48 64.66 64.46
CA VAL A 4 -4.81 64.05 64.24
C VAL A 4 -5.04 63.75 62.76
N ILE A 5 -4.56 64.62 61.88
CA ILE A 5 -4.61 64.44 60.43
C ILE A 5 -3.74 63.24 60.03
N GLN A 6 -2.53 63.10 60.59
CA GLN A 6 -1.67 61.93 60.35
C GLN A 6 -2.33 60.60 60.74
N ILE A 7 -3.00 60.53 61.91
CA ILE A 7 -3.69 59.31 62.35
C ILE A 7 -4.87 58.97 61.44
N LEU A 8 -5.65 59.97 61.02
CA LEU A 8 -6.77 59.80 60.08
C LEU A 8 -6.29 59.28 58.71
N PHE A 9 -5.20 59.82 58.18
CA PHE A 9 -4.59 59.32 56.93
C PHE A 9 -4.05 57.89 57.09
N MET A 10 -3.47 57.55 58.24
CA MET A 10 -2.98 56.19 58.55
C MET A 10 -4.12 55.16 58.62
N CYS A 11 -5.27 55.55 59.19
CA CYS A 11 -6.48 54.71 59.22
C CYS A 11 -7.15 54.54 57.85
N ILE A 12 -7.08 55.55 56.97
CA ILE A 12 -7.60 55.47 55.60
C ILE A 12 -6.71 54.53 54.75
N GLY A 13 -5.39 54.65 54.87
CA GLY A 13 -4.43 53.77 54.20
C GLY A 13 -4.61 52.29 54.58
N THR A 14 -4.74 52.00 55.87
CA THR A 14 -4.94 50.63 56.38
C THR A 14 -6.27 50.00 55.96
N ARG A 15 -7.34 50.78 55.79
CA ARG A 15 -8.63 50.27 55.28
C ARG A 15 -8.61 50.02 53.78
N ALA A 16 -7.97 50.89 52.99
CA ALA A 16 -7.78 50.67 51.56
C ALA A 16 -6.93 49.41 51.29
N ILE A 17 -5.94 49.17 52.14
CA ILE A 17 -5.10 47.97 52.16
C ILE A 17 -5.93 46.69 52.32
N ILE A 18 -6.78 46.61 53.35
CA ILE A 18 -7.60 45.41 53.61
C ILE A 18 -8.58 45.16 52.44
N ALA A 19 -9.16 46.22 51.88
CA ALA A 19 -10.05 46.12 50.72
C ALA A 19 -9.32 45.56 49.48
N ASN A 20 -8.08 45.96 49.23
CA ASN A 20 -7.26 45.42 48.15
C ASN A 20 -6.91 43.93 48.36
N TYR A 21 -6.58 43.53 49.59
CA TYR A 21 -6.34 42.11 49.91
C TYR A 21 -7.58 41.24 49.70
N ILE A 22 -8.76 41.73 50.10
CA ILE A 22 -10.03 41.02 49.89
C ILE A 22 -10.35 40.93 48.39
N LEU A 23 -10.12 41.99 47.61
CA LEU A 23 -10.36 42.00 46.16
C LEU A 23 -9.44 41.03 45.41
N VAL A 24 -8.14 41.00 45.76
CA VAL A 24 -7.17 40.03 45.20
C VAL A 24 -7.54 38.60 45.61
N PHE A 25 -7.91 38.38 46.88
CA PHE A 25 -8.32 37.07 47.36
C PHE A 25 -9.60 36.56 46.66
N LEU A 26 -10.61 37.41 46.50
CA LEU A 26 -11.86 37.06 45.81
C LEU A 26 -11.63 36.80 44.32
N THR A 27 -10.74 37.55 43.66
CA THR A 27 -10.42 37.31 42.25
C THR A 27 -9.63 36.02 42.05
N VAL A 28 -8.71 35.66 42.95
CA VAL A 28 -8.03 34.35 42.92
C VAL A 28 -9.01 33.18 43.07
N ILE A 29 -10.08 33.33 43.86
CA ILE A 29 -11.08 32.26 44.05
C ILE A 29 -12.03 32.14 42.85
N TYR A 30 -12.41 33.25 42.22
CA TYR A 30 -13.55 33.28 41.28
C TYR A 30 -13.21 33.56 39.81
N SER A 31 -11.98 33.92 39.44
CA SER A 31 -11.68 34.38 38.07
C SER A 31 -10.80 33.43 37.24
N ARG A 32 -10.96 33.52 35.91
CA ARG A 32 -10.05 32.90 34.94
C ARG A 32 -8.63 33.42 35.19
N PRO A 33 -7.60 32.57 35.16
CA PRO A 33 -6.24 32.88 35.64
C PRO A 33 -5.60 34.11 34.96
N PHE A 34 -5.94 34.38 33.71
CA PHE A 34 -5.50 35.59 33.00
C PHE A 34 -6.08 36.88 33.60
N LEU A 35 -7.36 36.87 33.95
CA LEU A 35 -8.04 38.02 34.57
C LEU A 35 -7.50 38.27 35.98
N THR A 36 -7.21 37.20 36.74
CA THR A 36 -6.55 37.27 38.05
C THR A 36 -5.17 37.92 37.95
N PHE A 37 -4.37 37.53 36.95
CA PHE A 37 -3.04 38.09 36.71
C PHE A 37 -3.11 39.58 36.38
N VAL A 38 -3.97 39.98 35.44
CA VAL A 38 -4.15 41.38 35.03
C VAL A 38 -4.61 42.24 36.22
N ILE A 39 -5.61 41.77 36.98
CA ILE A 39 -6.09 42.49 38.17
C ILE A 39 -5.00 42.57 39.24
N GLY A 40 -4.23 41.49 39.46
CA GLY A 40 -3.10 41.49 40.39
C GLY A 40 -2.01 42.52 40.03
N VAL A 41 -1.66 42.63 38.75
CA VAL A 41 -0.70 43.63 38.25
C VAL A 41 -1.24 45.05 38.43
N ILE A 42 -2.53 45.28 38.13
CA ILE A 42 -3.16 46.60 38.32
C ILE A 42 -3.14 47.00 39.80
N VAL A 43 -3.54 46.09 40.71
CA VAL A 43 -3.51 46.34 42.16
C VAL A 43 -2.08 46.62 42.64
N PHE A 44 -1.07 45.93 42.09
CA PHE A 44 0.33 46.18 42.41
C PHE A 44 0.78 47.57 41.99
N LEU A 45 0.51 47.96 40.74
CA LEU A 45 0.88 49.27 40.19
C LEU A 45 0.18 50.42 40.93
N VAL A 46 -1.12 50.26 41.24
CA VAL A 46 -1.88 51.23 42.04
C VAL A 46 -1.31 51.34 43.46
N SER A 47 -0.89 50.22 44.06
CA SER A 47 -0.25 50.23 45.39
C SER A 47 1.11 50.94 45.36
N LEU A 48 1.91 50.72 44.31
CA LEU A 48 3.21 51.39 44.11
C LEU A 48 3.04 52.91 43.92
N LEU A 49 2.03 53.33 43.13
CA LEU A 49 1.71 54.74 42.91
C LEU A 49 1.22 55.41 44.20
N ASN A 50 0.36 54.73 44.97
CA ASN A 50 -0.08 55.19 46.29
C ASN A 50 1.09 55.31 47.27
N TYR A 51 2.05 54.37 47.24
CA TYR A 51 3.27 54.46 48.03
C TYR A 51 4.11 55.68 47.64
N TRP A 52 4.37 55.88 46.34
CA TRP A 52 5.16 57.02 45.87
C TRP A 52 4.53 58.36 46.27
N THR A 53 3.22 58.51 46.04
CA THR A 53 2.49 59.75 46.37
C THR A 53 2.41 60.02 47.87
N PHE A 54 2.35 58.98 48.71
CA PHE A 54 2.28 59.13 50.17
C PHE A 54 3.66 59.38 50.82
N PHE A 55 4.72 58.75 50.30
CA PHE A 55 6.04 58.75 50.96
C PHE A 55 7.09 59.67 50.33
N ALA A 56 6.97 60.05 49.05
CA ALA A 56 7.89 61.00 48.41
C ALA A 56 8.04 62.34 49.19
N PRO A 57 6.97 62.93 49.77
CA PRO A 57 7.09 64.16 50.56
C PRO A 57 7.87 63.98 51.88
N TYR A 58 7.85 62.79 52.48
CA TYR A 58 8.54 62.53 53.75
C TYR A 58 10.05 62.38 53.56
N ILE A 59 10.49 61.82 52.43
CA ILE A 59 11.90 61.71 52.07
C ILE A 59 12.52 63.11 51.91
N GLU A 60 11.80 64.04 51.28
CA GLU A 60 12.23 65.42 51.06
C GLU A 60 12.41 66.19 52.37
N VAL A 61 11.53 65.97 53.36
CA VAL A 61 11.59 66.63 54.68
C VAL A 61 12.75 66.12 55.55
N THR A 62 13.13 64.84 55.47
CA THR A 62 14.27 64.28 56.23
C THR A 62 15.65 64.80 55.80
N VAL A 63 15.77 65.37 54.60
CA VAL A 63 17.05 65.90 54.08
C VAL A 63 17.36 67.30 54.64
N ILE A 64 16.38 68.00 55.21
CA ILE A 64 16.47 69.43 55.54
C ILE A 64 16.77 69.69 57.04
N ASP A 65 16.61 68.72 57.95
CA ASP A 65 16.69 68.96 59.41
C ASP A 65 17.61 67.97 60.16
N GLU A 66 18.62 68.48 60.88
CA GLU A 66 19.72 67.74 61.53
C GLU A 66 19.35 67.05 62.86
N LYS A 67 18.10 67.12 63.33
CA LYS A 67 17.67 66.44 64.59
C LYS A 67 17.14 65.03 64.33
N LEU A 68 18.03 64.05 64.42
CA LEU A 68 17.95 62.82 63.61
C LEU A 68 17.91 61.46 64.37
N GLU A 69 17.12 61.31 65.43
CA GLU A 69 16.89 59.96 66.03
C GLU A 69 15.43 59.49 65.95
N ALA A 70 14.47 60.31 66.39
CA ALA A 70 13.05 59.93 66.37
C ALA A 70 12.47 59.84 64.94
N SER A 71 12.90 60.74 64.04
CA SER A 71 12.55 60.68 62.62
C SER A 71 13.13 59.43 61.95
N LEU A 72 14.37 59.06 62.29
CA LEU A 72 15.07 57.92 61.71
C LEU A 72 14.49 56.57 62.17
N LEU A 73 14.04 56.48 63.43
CA LEU A 73 13.28 55.34 63.96
C LEU A 73 11.90 55.19 63.31
N ALA A 74 11.18 56.29 63.10
CA ALA A 74 9.91 56.28 62.40
C ALA A 74 10.07 55.83 60.94
N THR A 75 11.08 56.36 60.22
CA THR A 75 11.39 55.96 58.84
C THR A 75 11.80 54.48 58.74
N LYS A 76 12.55 53.95 59.72
CA LYS A 76 12.87 52.51 59.80
C LYS A 76 11.64 51.64 60.06
N SER A 77 10.74 52.05 60.96
CA SER A 77 9.51 51.29 61.24
C SER A 77 8.58 51.22 60.03
N ILE A 78 8.41 52.35 59.35
CA ILE A 78 7.62 52.48 58.11
C ILE A 78 8.21 51.63 56.99
N TYR A 79 9.55 51.63 56.85
CA TYR A 79 10.24 50.77 55.89
C TYR A 79 9.93 49.29 56.16
N TRP A 80 10.06 48.83 57.40
CA TRP A 80 9.77 47.44 57.75
C TRP A 80 8.29 47.06 57.57
N GLU A 81 7.35 47.95 57.88
CA GLU A 81 5.91 47.71 57.61
C GLU A 81 5.63 47.59 56.10
N SER A 82 6.27 48.41 55.26
CA SER A 82 6.15 48.32 53.81
C SER A 82 6.76 47.02 53.25
N VAL A 83 7.89 46.57 53.78
CA VAL A 83 8.51 45.27 53.42
C VAL A 83 7.59 44.10 53.79
N LEU A 84 7.05 44.08 55.02
CA LEU A 84 6.08 43.07 55.45
C LEU A 84 4.79 43.09 54.61
N PHE A 85 4.44 44.23 54.00
CA PHE A 85 3.28 44.39 53.15
C PHE A 85 3.48 43.86 51.72
N TYR A 86 4.63 44.15 51.10
CA TYR A 86 4.90 43.78 49.70
C TYR A 86 5.42 42.35 49.52
N LEU A 87 6.11 41.81 50.54
CA LEU A 87 6.67 40.46 50.47
C LEU A 87 5.61 39.37 50.20
N PRO A 88 4.45 39.34 50.89
CA PRO A 88 3.39 38.37 50.58
C PRO A 88 2.80 38.54 49.18
N MET A 89 2.71 39.78 48.67
CA MET A 89 2.20 40.06 47.34
C MET A 89 3.14 39.52 46.26
N LEU A 90 4.45 39.69 46.42
CA LEU A 90 5.47 39.09 45.55
C LEU A 90 5.37 37.56 45.55
N VAL A 91 5.15 36.95 46.73
CA VAL A 91 4.96 35.50 46.85
C VAL A 91 3.70 35.03 46.11
N ILE A 92 2.58 35.73 46.25
CA ILE A 92 1.32 35.40 45.55
C ILE A 92 1.50 35.51 44.02
N VAL A 93 2.12 36.60 43.54
CA VAL A 93 2.41 36.79 42.11
C VAL A 93 3.34 35.67 41.62
N ALA A 94 4.39 35.33 42.35
CA ALA A 94 5.29 34.23 42.01
C ALA A 94 4.58 32.87 41.98
N MET A 95 3.65 32.62 42.92
CA MET A 95 2.81 31.42 42.94
C MET A 95 1.87 31.36 41.75
N LEU A 96 1.23 32.48 41.38
CA LEU A 96 0.35 32.57 40.20
C LEU A 96 1.11 32.37 38.89
N ILE A 97 2.29 32.97 38.75
CA ILE A 97 3.18 32.74 37.61
C ILE A 97 3.57 31.27 37.54
N SER A 98 4.01 30.69 38.66
CA SER A 98 4.39 29.27 38.73
C SER A 98 3.22 28.33 38.39
N TYR A 99 2.01 28.67 38.80
CA TYR A 99 0.80 27.94 38.45
C TYR A 99 0.48 28.04 36.95
N CYS A 100 0.53 29.25 36.37
CA CYS A 100 0.29 29.46 34.93
C CYS A 100 1.33 28.74 34.07
N LEU A 101 2.61 28.81 34.45
CA LEU A 101 3.69 28.12 33.76
C LEU A 101 3.51 26.59 33.82
N ARG A 102 3.18 26.03 34.99
CA ARG A 102 2.91 24.59 35.12
C ARG A 102 1.72 24.15 34.26
N ARG A 103 0.67 24.96 34.20
CA ARG A 103 -0.52 24.66 33.39
C ARG A 103 -0.22 24.74 31.89
N LEU A 104 0.52 25.75 31.46
CA LEU A 104 0.96 25.89 30.07
C LEU A 104 1.88 24.74 29.67
N PHE A 105 2.85 24.40 30.53
CA PHE A 105 3.76 23.29 30.30
C PHE A 105 2.97 21.98 30.14
N ARG A 106 2.02 21.70 31.04
CA ARG A 106 1.17 20.50 30.94
C ARG A 106 0.39 20.45 29.63
N TYR A 107 -0.19 21.57 29.22
CA TYR A 107 -0.94 21.67 27.96
C TYR A 107 -0.03 21.43 26.74
N ILE A 108 1.16 22.02 26.73
CA ILE A 108 2.14 21.80 25.66
C ILE A 108 2.56 20.33 25.64
N THR A 109 2.91 19.74 26.79
CA THR A 109 3.34 18.34 26.88
C THR A 109 2.26 17.36 26.41
N GLU A 110 1.01 17.57 26.82
CA GLU A 110 -0.12 16.74 26.42
C GLU A 110 -0.35 16.84 24.91
N TYR A 111 -0.37 18.05 24.36
CA TYR A 111 -0.52 18.28 22.92
C TYR A 111 0.65 17.71 22.11
N THR A 112 1.89 17.83 22.59
CA THR A 112 3.05 17.22 21.93
C THR A 112 2.98 15.70 21.97
N ASN A 113 2.59 15.11 23.09
CA ASN A 113 2.49 13.65 23.22
C ASN A 113 1.43 13.07 22.28
N GLU A 114 0.25 13.71 22.18
CA GLU A 114 -0.79 13.30 21.24
C GLU A 114 -0.28 13.34 19.79
N ARG A 115 0.39 14.43 19.40
CA ARG A 115 1.02 14.58 18.07
C ARG A 115 2.06 13.49 17.81
N THR A 116 2.94 13.22 18.80
CA THR A 116 3.98 12.19 18.68
C THR A 116 3.38 10.80 18.51
N VAL A 117 2.31 10.46 19.24
CA VAL A 117 1.66 9.15 19.09
C VAL A 117 1.00 8.99 17.72
N VAL A 118 0.27 10.01 17.26
CA VAL A 118 -0.35 9.98 15.92
C VAL A 118 0.70 9.88 14.82
N GLN A 119 1.80 10.63 14.96
CA GLN A 119 2.91 10.57 14.02
C GLN A 119 3.59 9.19 14.03
N ALA A 120 3.91 8.64 15.19
CA ALA A 120 4.52 7.32 15.31
C ALA A 120 3.63 6.20 14.72
N ASN A 121 2.31 6.27 14.95
CA ASN A 121 1.37 5.31 14.34
C ASN A 121 1.31 5.46 12.82
N SER A 122 1.37 6.69 12.31
CA SER A 122 1.35 6.95 10.86
C SER A 122 2.66 6.50 10.19
N GLU A 123 3.80 6.71 10.85
CA GLU A 123 5.11 6.21 10.41
C GLU A 123 5.13 4.67 10.37
N ALA A 124 4.59 4.00 11.40
CA ALA A 124 4.45 2.55 11.41
C ALA A 124 3.55 2.04 10.27
N ALA A 125 2.42 2.71 10.01
CA ALA A 125 1.54 2.39 8.90
C ALA A 125 2.23 2.59 7.53
N SER A 126 3.04 3.65 7.40
CA SER A 126 3.85 3.94 6.22
C SER A 126 4.83 2.80 5.91
N LEU A 127 5.52 2.28 6.92
CA LEU A 127 6.46 1.16 6.76
C LEU A 127 5.76 -0.12 6.28
N ILE A 128 4.57 -0.42 6.83
CA ILE A 128 3.76 -1.57 6.38
C ILE A 128 3.33 -1.37 4.93
N GLN A 129 2.88 -0.16 4.59
CA GLN A 129 2.47 0.17 3.23
C GLN A 129 3.63 0.03 2.23
N GLN A 130 4.81 0.51 2.59
CA GLN A 130 6.01 0.39 1.76
C GLN A 130 6.33 -1.08 1.48
N GLN A 131 6.23 -1.96 2.48
CA GLN A 131 6.42 -3.41 2.28
C GLN A 131 5.38 -4.02 1.34
N ILE A 132 4.14 -3.53 1.33
CA ILE A 132 3.09 -3.98 0.41
C ILE A 132 3.40 -3.54 -1.03
N LEU A 133 3.96 -2.33 -1.21
CA LEU A 133 4.33 -1.81 -2.52
C LEU A 133 5.61 -2.47 -3.08
N GLU A 134 6.58 -2.77 -2.23
CA GLU A 134 7.86 -3.42 -2.59
C GLU A 134 7.71 -4.89 -3.06
N GLN A 135 6.55 -5.51 -2.86
CA GLN A 135 6.27 -6.86 -3.37
C GLN A 135 6.02 -6.91 -4.89
N SER A 136 5.89 -5.76 -5.54
CA SER A 136 5.65 -5.66 -6.98
C SER A 136 6.94 -6.02 -7.74
N HIS A 137 6.93 -7.10 -8.51
CA HIS A 137 8.09 -7.57 -9.27
C HIS A 137 7.64 -8.37 -10.48
N ILE A 138 8.43 -8.30 -11.55
CA ILE A 138 8.36 -9.25 -12.65
C ILE A 138 9.50 -10.27 -12.48
N ASP A 139 9.30 -11.48 -12.99
CA ASP A 139 10.32 -12.52 -12.95
C ASP A 139 11.54 -12.12 -13.78
N GLU A 140 12.74 -12.55 -13.39
CA GLU A 140 14.01 -12.28 -14.10
C GLU A 140 13.91 -12.61 -15.61
N THR A 141 13.18 -13.66 -15.97
CA THR A 141 12.97 -14.07 -17.37
C THR A 141 12.15 -13.09 -18.20
N SER A 142 11.37 -12.23 -17.54
CA SER A 142 10.53 -11.21 -18.17
C SER A 142 11.19 -9.83 -18.21
N GLU A 143 12.25 -9.61 -17.42
CA GLU A 143 13.02 -8.35 -17.43
C GLU A 143 13.71 -8.10 -18.78
N GLU A 144 14.06 -9.17 -19.51
CA GLU A 144 14.58 -9.06 -20.88
C GLU A 144 13.51 -8.53 -21.86
N ASN A 145 12.23 -8.83 -21.60
CA ASN A 145 11.11 -8.43 -22.45
C ASN A 145 10.58 -7.05 -22.09
N VAL A 146 10.52 -6.74 -20.79
CA VAL A 146 9.86 -5.54 -20.28
C VAL A 146 10.72 -4.88 -19.21
N THR A 147 10.86 -3.55 -19.29
CA THR A 147 11.41 -2.74 -18.20
C THR A 147 10.31 -1.90 -17.58
N VAL A 148 10.28 -1.85 -16.24
CA VAL A 148 9.29 -1.09 -15.47
C VAL A 148 10.01 -0.03 -14.65
N TYR A 149 9.55 1.22 -14.70
CA TYR A 149 10.01 2.32 -13.85
C TYR A 149 8.86 2.78 -12.95
N PRO A 150 8.73 2.20 -11.74
CA PRO A 150 7.77 2.67 -10.76
C PRO A 150 8.26 3.95 -10.08
N PHE A 151 7.34 4.85 -9.78
CA PHE A 151 7.61 6.03 -8.98
C PHE A 151 6.42 6.34 -8.07
N LEU A 152 6.68 6.50 -6.78
CA LEU A 152 5.66 6.94 -5.83
C LEU A 152 6.29 7.90 -4.81
N LYS A 153 5.70 9.07 -4.68
CA LYS A 153 6.07 10.07 -3.68
C LYS A 153 4.83 10.48 -2.89
N THR A 154 4.81 10.14 -1.60
CA THR A 154 3.69 10.47 -0.73
C THR A 154 3.66 11.95 -0.34
N ALA A 155 2.47 12.54 -0.30
CA ALA A 155 2.24 13.91 0.19
C ALA A 155 2.15 13.97 1.73
N ASP A 156 1.76 12.86 2.35
CA ASP A 156 1.63 12.68 3.80
C ASP A 156 2.35 11.39 4.26
N TYR A 157 2.09 10.93 5.49
CA TYR A 157 2.70 9.72 6.04
C TYR A 157 2.32 8.43 5.28
N VAL A 158 1.08 8.32 4.80
CA VAL A 158 0.54 7.12 4.15
C VAL A 158 -0.13 7.53 2.85
N ALA A 159 0.22 6.85 1.76
CA ALA A 159 -0.31 7.09 0.43
C ALA A 159 -1.77 6.59 0.31
N GLY A 160 -2.63 7.33 -0.39
CA GLY A 160 -3.85 6.77 -0.97
C GLY A 160 -3.54 6.02 -2.26
N ASP A 161 -2.61 6.56 -3.05
CA ASP A 161 -2.18 5.97 -4.32
C ASP A 161 -1.39 4.68 -4.18
N PHE A 162 -1.46 3.85 -5.21
CA PHE A 162 -0.61 2.68 -5.36
C PHE A 162 -0.44 2.25 -6.81
N TYR A 163 0.59 1.43 -7.01
CA TYR A 163 0.77 0.65 -8.23
C TYR A 163 0.99 -0.82 -7.87
N ASP A 164 0.83 -1.68 -8.88
CA ASP A 164 1.28 -3.06 -8.82
C ASP A 164 1.69 -3.53 -10.21
N TYR A 165 2.66 -4.44 -10.26
CA TYR A 165 3.06 -5.09 -11.50
C TYR A 165 3.66 -6.45 -11.19
N TYR A 166 3.24 -7.47 -11.95
CA TYR A 166 3.69 -8.84 -11.76
C TYR A 166 3.32 -9.75 -12.93
N ASN A 167 4.05 -10.86 -13.04
CA ASN A 167 3.70 -11.94 -13.95
C ASN A 167 2.42 -12.65 -13.49
N ILE A 168 1.43 -12.74 -14.37
CA ILE A 168 0.28 -13.62 -14.18
C ILE A 168 0.71 -15.05 -14.53
N ASP A 169 1.41 -15.17 -15.65
CA ASP A 169 2.02 -16.40 -16.15
C ASP A 169 3.28 -16.06 -16.99
N ARG A 170 3.76 -17.03 -17.78
CA ARG A 170 4.96 -16.93 -18.62
C ARG A 170 4.87 -15.83 -19.71
N TYR A 171 3.66 -15.44 -20.10
CA TYR A 171 3.38 -14.56 -21.23
C TYR A 171 2.59 -13.31 -20.89
N HIS A 172 1.85 -13.32 -19.78
CA HIS A 172 1.01 -12.22 -19.39
C HIS A 172 1.59 -11.49 -18.18
N ILE A 173 1.79 -10.18 -18.33
CA ILE A 173 2.23 -9.29 -17.26
C ILE A 173 1.11 -8.32 -16.94
N CYS A 174 0.74 -8.24 -15.66
CA CYS A 174 -0.21 -7.29 -15.15
C CYS A 174 0.48 -5.98 -14.79
N PHE A 175 -0.15 -4.86 -15.12
CA PHE A 175 0.19 -3.53 -14.64
C PHE A 175 -1.06 -2.85 -14.08
N LEU A 176 -0.92 -2.23 -12.93
CA LEU A 176 -2.00 -1.58 -12.20
C LEU A 176 -1.49 -0.26 -11.64
N ILE A 177 -2.29 0.78 -11.79
CA ILE A 177 -2.18 2.02 -11.01
C ILE A 177 -3.56 2.38 -10.49
N ALA A 178 -3.61 2.95 -9.30
CA ALA A 178 -4.87 3.35 -8.69
C ALA A 178 -4.65 4.45 -7.65
N ASP A 179 -5.70 5.24 -7.47
CA ASP A 179 -5.78 6.34 -6.50
C ASP A 179 -7.03 6.11 -5.64
N VAL A 180 -6.91 6.31 -4.34
CA VAL A 180 -7.96 6.11 -3.34
C VAL A 180 -8.43 7.46 -2.82
N SER A 181 -9.74 7.67 -2.83
CA SER A 181 -10.36 8.86 -2.27
C SER A 181 -10.01 9.07 -0.80
N GLY A 182 -9.63 10.30 -0.42
CA GLY A 182 -9.32 10.65 0.96
C GLY A 182 -7.80 10.64 1.22
N LYS A 183 -7.38 10.80 2.48
CA LYS A 183 -5.96 10.88 2.86
C LYS A 183 -5.69 10.18 4.19
N GLY A 184 -4.42 9.87 4.43
CA GLY A 184 -3.93 9.30 5.68
C GLY A 184 -4.27 7.82 5.84
N ILE A 185 -4.31 7.35 7.09
CA ILE A 185 -4.37 5.91 7.41
C ILE A 185 -5.61 5.22 6.83
N ALA A 186 -6.78 5.88 6.83
CA ALA A 186 -8.01 5.29 6.28
C ALA A 186 -7.91 5.01 4.78
N ALA A 187 -7.34 5.96 4.01
CA ALA A 187 -7.07 5.77 2.58
C ALA A 187 -6.06 4.65 2.36
N GLY A 188 -4.98 4.61 3.14
CA GLY A 188 -3.97 3.53 3.05
C GLY A 188 -4.51 2.12 3.37
N LEU A 189 -5.47 2.00 4.29
CA LEU A 189 -6.13 0.73 4.57
C LEU A 189 -7.03 0.27 3.42
N PHE A 190 -7.80 1.20 2.84
CA PHE A 190 -8.62 0.90 1.67
C PHE A 190 -7.76 0.57 0.44
N MET A 191 -6.65 1.29 0.27
CA MET A 191 -5.61 0.99 -0.72
C MET A 191 -5.13 -0.46 -0.60
N ALA A 192 -4.68 -0.87 0.60
CA ALA A 192 -4.17 -2.23 0.82
C ALA A 192 -5.24 -3.29 0.51
N ARG A 193 -6.51 -3.04 0.89
CA ARG A 193 -7.64 -3.90 0.54
C ARG A 193 -7.85 -3.97 -0.98
N ALA A 194 -7.84 -2.84 -1.67
CA ALA A 194 -8.05 -2.77 -3.11
C ALA A 194 -6.96 -3.51 -3.88
N LYS A 195 -5.69 -3.29 -3.52
CA LYS A 195 -4.53 -3.98 -4.10
C LYS A 195 -4.67 -5.50 -3.97
N GLU A 196 -4.95 -6.01 -2.76
CA GLU A 196 -5.09 -7.45 -2.53
C GLU A 196 -6.30 -8.06 -3.24
N VAL A 197 -7.46 -7.39 -3.22
CA VAL A 197 -8.65 -7.86 -3.92
C VAL A 197 -8.40 -7.99 -5.42
N LEU A 198 -7.79 -6.96 -6.04
CA LEU A 198 -7.45 -6.98 -7.46
C LEU A 198 -6.47 -8.11 -7.77
N LYS A 199 -5.42 -8.27 -6.96
CA LYS A 199 -4.39 -9.30 -7.13
C LYS A 199 -4.93 -10.72 -7.04
N VAL A 200 -5.82 -10.99 -6.09
CA VAL A 200 -6.42 -12.32 -5.92
C VAL A 200 -7.30 -12.69 -7.10
N ILE A 201 -8.17 -11.77 -7.55
CA ILE A 201 -9.11 -12.03 -8.67
C ILE A 201 -8.35 -12.27 -9.98
N LEU A 202 -7.24 -11.56 -10.17
CA LEU A 202 -6.47 -11.61 -11.41
C LEU A 202 -5.80 -12.97 -11.66
N LYS A 203 -5.62 -13.80 -10.62
CA LYS A 203 -5.11 -15.18 -10.76
C LYS A 203 -6.05 -16.09 -11.55
N ASP A 204 -7.36 -15.81 -11.52
CA ASP A 204 -8.38 -16.66 -12.15
C ASP A 204 -8.92 -16.06 -13.46
N HIS A 205 -8.53 -14.83 -13.82
CA HIS A 205 -9.10 -14.08 -14.93
C HIS A 205 -8.06 -13.23 -15.68
N LEU A 206 -7.86 -13.53 -16.97
CA LEU A 206 -7.00 -12.74 -17.87
C LEU A 206 -7.70 -11.53 -18.53
N GLU A 207 -8.99 -11.33 -18.25
CA GLU A 207 -9.78 -10.26 -18.88
C GLU A 207 -9.98 -9.08 -17.89
N PRO A 208 -9.40 -7.89 -18.14
CA PRO A 208 -9.41 -6.78 -17.19
C PRO A 208 -10.82 -6.32 -16.77
N SER A 209 -11.78 -6.35 -17.69
CA SER A 209 -13.17 -5.99 -17.37
C SER A 209 -13.81 -6.91 -16.33
N ASN A 210 -13.53 -8.22 -16.38
CA ASN A 210 -14.03 -9.17 -15.39
C ASN A 210 -13.38 -8.93 -14.03
N VAL A 211 -12.07 -8.68 -14.01
CA VAL A 211 -11.32 -8.37 -12.80
C VAL A 211 -11.91 -7.13 -12.11
N LEU A 212 -12.06 -6.01 -12.83
CA LEU A 212 -12.58 -4.78 -12.24
C LEU A 212 -14.05 -4.91 -11.82
N SER A 213 -14.88 -5.63 -12.59
CA SER A 213 -16.28 -5.85 -12.22
C SER A 213 -16.39 -6.62 -10.90
N ARG A 214 -15.61 -7.71 -10.76
CA ARG A 214 -15.61 -8.52 -9.54
C ARG A 214 -14.97 -7.79 -8.36
N ALA A 215 -13.89 -7.05 -8.60
CA ALA A 215 -13.25 -6.25 -7.57
C ALA A 215 -14.18 -5.16 -7.06
N ASN A 216 -14.93 -4.50 -7.94
CA ASN A 216 -15.91 -3.49 -7.55
C ASN A 216 -17.01 -4.06 -6.64
N GLU A 217 -17.53 -5.26 -6.94
CA GLU A 217 -18.50 -5.94 -6.06
C GLU A 217 -17.93 -6.13 -4.65
N LEU A 218 -16.73 -6.73 -4.55
CA LEU A 218 -16.08 -7.00 -3.27
C LEU A 218 -15.66 -5.74 -2.51
N LEU A 219 -15.33 -4.66 -3.22
CA LEU A 219 -14.97 -3.38 -2.60
C LEU A 219 -16.19 -2.61 -2.11
N CYS A 220 -17.36 -2.78 -2.75
CA CYS A 220 -18.62 -2.23 -2.27
C CYS A 220 -19.11 -2.92 -0.98
N GLU A 221 -18.76 -4.20 -0.77
CA GLU A 221 -19.15 -4.94 0.43
C GLU A 221 -18.56 -4.30 1.70
N ASN A 222 -19.42 -4.02 2.68
CA ASN A 222 -19.06 -3.43 3.97
C ASN A 222 -18.31 -2.08 3.87
N ASN A 223 -18.57 -1.29 2.83
CA ASN A 223 -17.97 0.04 2.64
C ASN A 223 -18.85 1.17 3.22
N SER A 224 -19.02 1.20 4.56
CA SER A 224 -19.84 2.24 5.22
C SER A 224 -19.27 3.65 5.12
N GLU A 225 -17.96 3.76 4.92
CA GLU A 225 -17.26 5.04 4.80
C GLU A 225 -17.35 5.65 3.39
N CYS A 226 -18.01 4.96 2.44
CA CYS A 226 -18.15 5.39 1.04
C CYS A 226 -16.81 5.73 0.36
N MET A 227 -15.73 5.04 0.75
CA MET A 227 -14.42 5.18 0.14
C MET A 227 -14.43 4.58 -1.26
N PHE A 228 -13.69 5.15 -2.19
CA PHE A 228 -13.61 4.62 -3.55
C PHE A 228 -12.19 4.69 -4.09
N SER A 229 -11.94 3.95 -5.16
CA SER A 229 -10.66 4.00 -5.85
C SER A 229 -10.85 4.10 -7.35
N THR A 230 -10.15 5.05 -7.98
CA THR A 230 -9.97 5.03 -9.42
C THR A 230 -8.85 4.03 -9.74
N ALA A 231 -8.96 3.29 -10.84
CA ALA A 231 -7.94 2.31 -11.20
C ALA A 231 -7.80 2.16 -12.71
N TRP A 232 -6.56 1.99 -13.18
CA TRP A 232 -6.28 1.51 -14.52
C TRP A 232 -5.56 0.17 -14.43
N LEU A 233 -6.12 -0.85 -15.06
CA LEU A 233 -5.59 -2.21 -15.06
C LEU A 233 -5.30 -2.64 -16.50
N GLY A 234 -4.07 -3.06 -16.78
CA GLY A 234 -3.62 -3.57 -18.07
C GLY A 234 -2.94 -4.93 -17.94
N ILE A 235 -3.16 -5.78 -18.94
CA ILE A 235 -2.54 -7.09 -19.07
C ILE A 235 -1.85 -7.12 -20.44
N LEU A 236 -0.52 -7.16 -20.42
CA LEU A 236 0.33 -7.24 -21.60
C LEU A 236 0.63 -8.70 -21.93
N ASP A 237 0.30 -9.12 -23.15
CA ASP A 237 0.85 -10.34 -23.73
C ASP A 237 2.21 -10.02 -24.36
N VAL A 238 3.30 -10.48 -23.73
CA VAL A 238 4.67 -10.17 -24.17
C VAL A 238 5.05 -10.83 -25.50
N ARG A 239 4.25 -11.78 -26.02
CA ARG A 239 4.51 -12.41 -27.32
C ARG A 239 4.01 -11.55 -28.46
N THR A 240 2.87 -10.89 -28.24
CA THR A 240 2.18 -10.12 -29.28
C THR A 240 2.38 -8.63 -29.12
N GLY A 241 2.64 -8.13 -27.90
CA GLY A 241 2.66 -6.70 -27.58
C GLY A 241 1.26 -6.11 -27.41
N VAL A 242 0.22 -6.93 -27.36
CA VAL A 242 -1.15 -6.46 -27.10
C VAL A 242 -1.32 -6.23 -25.60
N ILE A 243 -1.78 -5.04 -25.24
CA ILE A 243 -2.25 -4.71 -23.89
C ILE A 243 -3.76 -4.70 -23.92
N ASN A 244 -4.39 -5.64 -23.21
CA ASN A 244 -5.81 -5.54 -22.87
C ASN A 244 -5.93 -4.75 -21.57
N TYR A 245 -6.76 -3.72 -21.53
CA TYR A 245 -6.89 -2.88 -20.36
C TYR A 245 -8.33 -2.47 -20.06
N SER A 246 -8.57 -2.03 -18.83
CA SER A 246 -9.82 -1.45 -18.40
C SER A 246 -9.55 -0.27 -17.46
N ASN A 247 -10.27 0.83 -17.65
CA ASN A 247 -10.14 2.06 -16.89
C ASN A 247 -11.39 2.34 -16.03
N ALA A 248 -11.25 2.24 -14.71
CA ALA A 248 -12.27 2.55 -13.70
C ALA A 248 -12.22 4.02 -13.26
N GLY A 249 -12.34 4.95 -14.20
CA GLY A 249 -12.39 6.38 -13.95
C GLY A 249 -11.06 7.01 -13.51
N HIS A 250 -9.94 6.36 -13.84
CA HIS A 250 -8.58 6.84 -13.62
C HIS A 250 -8.09 7.71 -14.77
N SER A 251 -7.03 8.48 -14.53
CA SER A 251 -6.35 9.30 -15.54
C SER A 251 -5.92 8.46 -16.74
N ALA A 252 -6.07 9.03 -17.94
CA ALA A 252 -5.80 8.33 -19.18
C ALA A 252 -4.28 8.20 -19.39
N PRO A 253 -3.75 6.97 -19.58
CA PRO A 253 -2.32 6.78 -19.76
C PRO A 253 -1.82 7.34 -21.10
N VAL A 254 -0.53 7.64 -21.12
CA VAL A 254 0.17 8.17 -22.29
C VAL A 254 1.02 7.07 -22.93
N LEU A 255 0.71 6.74 -24.18
CA LEU A 255 1.48 5.84 -25.03
C LEU A 255 2.46 6.63 -25.90
N ILE A 256 3.73 6.29 -25.80
CA ILE A 256 4.78 6.73 -26.72
C ILE A 256 5.03 5.59 -27.71
N SER A 257 4.61 5.78 -28.96
CA SER A 257 4.81 4.80 -30.03
C SER A 257 5.34 5.45 -31.30
N ASN A 258 6.42 4.89 -31.85
CA ASN A 258 7.04 5.39 -33.09
C ASN A 258 7.34 6.91 -33.06
N GLY A 259 7.82 7.43 -31.92
CA GLY A 259 8.11 8.86 -31.73
C GLY A 259 6.88 9.76 -31.67
N ARG A 260 5.68 9.20 -31.48
CA ARG A 260 4.43 9.95 -31.28
C ARG A 260 3.87 9.67 -29.90
N VAL A 261 3.23 10.69 -29.33
CA VAL A 261 2.54 10.63 -28.04
C VAL A 261 1.04 10.51 -28.30
N VAL A 262 0.40 9.53 -27.67
CA VAL A 262 -1.03 9.24 -27.81
C VAL A 262 -1.63 8.95 -26.44
N THR A 263 -2.73 9.60 -26.10
CA THR A 263 -3.45 9.34 -24.84
C THR A 263 -4.55 8.29 -25.05
N LEU A 264 -4.63 7.28 -24.17
CA LEU A 264 -5.66 6.23 -24.21
C LEU A 264 -6.88 6.65 -23.38
N ASN A 265 -7.75 7.46 -24.00
CA ASN A 265 -8.86 8.16 -23.33
C ASN A 265 -10.09 7.28 -23.04
N GLU A 266 -10.04 5.99 -23.36
CA GLU A 266 -11.16 5.08 -23.18
C GLU A 266 -11.44 4.84 -21.68
N VAL A 267 -12.63 5.24 -21.25
CA VAL A 267 -13.15 4.97 -19.90
C VAL A 267 -14.07 3.75 -19.94
N SER A 268 -13.76 2.75 -19.13
CA SER A 268 -14.45 1.46 -19.11
C SER A 268 -15.64 1.40 -18.16
N GLY A 269 -15.61 2.20 -17.10
CA GLY A 269 -16.63 2.21 -16.04
C GLY A 269 -16.33 3.25 -14.96
N PRO A 270 -17.18 3.35 -13.93
CA PRO A 270 -16.97 4.28 -12.82
C PRO A 270 -15.85 3.82 -11.87
N MET A 271 -15.46 4.67 -10.93
CA MET A 271 -14.58 4.31 -9.81
C MET A 271 -15.07 3.06 -9.05
N LEU A 272 -14.13 2.28 -8.52
CA LEU A 272 -14.37 1.06 -7.76
C LEU A 272 -14.86 1.39 -6.34
N GLY A 273 -15.75 0.55 -5.80
CA GLY A 273 -16.14 0.56 -4.38
C GLY A 273 -17.35 1.41 -4.01
N LEU A 274 -17.87 2.21 -4.96
CA LEU A 274 -19.01 3.12 -4.71
C LEU A 274 -20.34 2.63 -5.29
N PHE A 275 -20.31 2.03 -6.47
CA PHE A 275 -21.53 1.66 -7.20
C PHE A 275 -21.59 0.14 -7.40
N PRO A 276 -22.42 -0.58 -6.64
CA PRO A 276 -22.56 -2.03 -6.82
C PRO A 276 -23.13 -2.37 -8.21
N ASP A 277 -22.92 -3.61 -8.66
CA ASP A 277 -23.44 -4.18 -9.91
C ASP A 277 -23.01 -3.46 -11.20
N LYS A 278 -21.89 -2.73 -11.16
CA LYS A 278 -21.31 -2.10 -12.35
C LYS A 278 -20.40 -3.06 -13.09
N LYS A 279 -20.60 -3.12 -14.41
CA LYS A 279 -19.77 -3.85 -15.35
C LYS A 279 -18.81 -2.90 -16.03
N TYR A 280 -17.60 -3.39 -16.25
CA TYR A 280 -16.53 -2.69 -16.96
C TYR A 280 -16.38 -3.23 -18.38
N LYS A 281 -15.72 -2.46 -19.25
CA LYS A 281 -15.38 -2.87 -20.61
C LYS A 281 -13.87 -2.98 -20.78
N SER A 282 -13.42 -3.97 -21.53
CA SER A 282 -12.01 -4.03 -21.92
C SER A 282 -11.80 -3.29 -23.23
N HIS A 283 -10.63 -2.69 -23.35
CA HIS A 283 -10.08 -2.12 -24.56
C HIS A 283 -8.74 -2.80 -24.84
N SER A 284 -8.26 -2.68 -26.08
CA SER A 284 -6.98 -3.27 -26.46
C SER A 284 -6.16 -2.24 -27.22
N VAL A 285 -4.87 -2.21 -26.94
CA VAL A 285 -3.90 -1.40 -27.69
C VAL A 285 -2.69 -2.27 -28.04
N GLN A 286 -2.13 -2.04 -29.21
CA GLN A 286 -0.92 -2.72 -29.66
C GLN A 286 0.28 -1.82 -29.39
N ILE A 287 1.30 -2.35 -28.71
CA ILE A 287 2.60 -1.70 -28.55
C ILE A 287 3.69 -2.53 -29.24
N GLY A 288 4.71 -1.84 -29.77
CA GLY A 288 5.88 -2.45 -30.42
C GLY A 288 7.11 -2.47 -29.52
N GLU A 289 8.17 -3.13 -29.99
CA GLU A 289 9.48 -3.07 -29.34
C GLU A 289 10.00 -1.61 -29.31
N GLY A 290 10.44 -1.15 -28.14
CA GLY A 290 10.85 0.22 -27.87
C GLY A 290 9.72 1.18 -27.49
N ASP A 291 8.45 0.79 -27.68
CA ASP A 291 7.30 1.61 -27.27
C ASP A 291 7.13 1.59 -25.74
N ARG A 292 6.51 2.65 -25.22
CA ARG A 292 6.42 2.91 -23.78
C ARG A 292 5.01 3.38 -23.42
N ILE A 293 4.46 2.87 -22.32
CA ILE A 293 3.23 3.40 -21.75
C ILE A 293 3.53 3.99 -20.38
N ILE A 294 3.00 5.17 -20.11
CA ILE A 294 3.16 5.92 -18.87
C ILE A 294 1.79 6.08 -18.24
N LEU A 295 1.65 5.51 -17.06
CA LEU A 295 0.50 5.62 -16.18
C LEU A 295 0.83 6.65 -15.10
N TYR A 296 -0.15 7.46 -14.69
CA TYR A 296 0.03 8.49 -13.68
C TYR A 296 -1.27 8.78 -12.94
N THR A 297 -1.15 9.24 -11.70
CA THR A 297 -2.28 9.76 -10.90
C THR A 297 -2.44 11.26 -11.08
N ASP A 298 -3.59 11.79 -10.68
CA ASP A 298 -3.91 13.21 -10.81
C ASP A 298 -2.98 14.11 -9.97
N GLY A 299 -2.28 13.57 -8.97
CA GLY A 299 -1.25 14.30 -8.24
C GLY A 299 -0.12 14.87 -9.11
N VAL A 300 0.12 14.31 -10.30
CA VAL A 300 1.04 14.89 -11.30
C VAL A 300 0.43 16.14 -11.95
N THR A 301 -0.77 16.02 -12.51
CA THR A 301 -1.42 17.06 -13.32
C THR A 301 -2.01 18.18 -12.46
N GLU A 302 -2.44 17.86 -11.25
CA GLU A 302 -3.03 18.81 -10.31
C GLU A 302 -1.97 19.56 -9.49
N GLN A 303 -0.67 19.22 -9.64
CA GLN A 303 0.39 19.91 -8.92
C GLN A 303 0.39 21.41 -9.28
N PRO A 304 0.35 22.31 -8.28
CA PRO A 304 0.42 23.75 -8.52
C PRO A 304 1.75 24.17 -9.14
N ILE A 305 1.68 24.96 -10.22
CA ILE A 305 2.81 25.75 -10.72
C ILE A 305 2.87 27.09 -9.96
N SER A 306 1.70 27.65 -9.64
CA SER A 306 1.53 28.90 -8.90
C SER A 306 0.16 28.92 -8.21
N GLU A 307 -0.16 29.94 -7.42
CA GLU A 307 -1.45 30.05 -6.70
C GLU A 307 -2.71 29.88 -7.57
N LYS A 308 -2.62 30.16 -8.88
CA LYS A 308 -3.77 30.15 -9.80
C LYS A 308 -3.62 29.18 -10.98
N ARG A 309 -2.55 28.40 -11.04
CA ARG A 309 -2.26 27.54 -12.21
C ARG A 309 -1.71 26.19 -11.75
N ARG A 310 -2.21 25.13 -12.37
CA ARG A 310 -1.76 23.74 -12.20
C ARG A 310 -0.96 23.28 -13.42
N PHE A 311 -0.31 22.13 -13.32
CA PHE A 311 0.47 21.59 -14.42
C PHE A 311 -0.41 21.17 -15.61
N GLU A 312 -1.57 20.58 -15.30
CA GLU A 312 -2.60 20.11 -16.22
C GLU A 312 -2.09 19.03 -17.19
N GLU A 313 -3.03 18.29 -17.80
CA GLU A 313 -2.71 17.20 -18.72
C GLU A 313 -1.94 17.70 -19.96
N ASP A 314 -2.35 18.84 -20.52
CA ASP A 314 -1.68 19.45 -21.68
C ASP A 314 -0.20 19.75 -21.40
N GLY A 315 0.11 20.20 -20.17
CA GLY A 315 1.48 20.48 -19.75
C GLY A 315 2.33 19.21 -19.61
N LEU A 316 1.72 18.13 -19.11
CA LEU A 316 2.36 16.81 -19.04
C LEU A 316 2.65 16.24 -20.43
N ILE A 317 1.67 16.27 -21.34
CA ILE A 317 1.82 15.77 -22.71
C ILE A 317 2.92 16.54 -23.45
N ALA A 318 2.90 17.87 -23.39
CA ALA A 318 3.92 18.70 -24.01
C ALA A 318 5.33 18.39 -23.46
N PHE A 319 5.45 18.18 -22.15
CA PHE A 319 6.73 17.79 -21.55
C PHE A 319 7.22 16.43 -22.05
N ILE A 320 6.33 15.44 -22.18
CA ILE A 320 6.68 14.11 -22.71
C ILE A 320 7.12 14.21 -24.18
N GLU A 321 6.41 15.00 -25.00
CA GLU A 321 6.75 15.23 -26.41
C GLU A 321 8.13 15.88 -26.60
N GLU A 322 8.53 16.77 -25.69
CA GLU A 322 9.86 17.40 -25.71
C GLU A 322 10.98 16.46 -25.25
N ASN A 323 10.65 15.38 -24.53
CA ASN A 323 11.60 14.51 -23.83
C ASN A 323 11.52 13.04 -24.25
N LEU A 324 11.08 12.74 -25.47
CA LEU A 324 10.86 11.36 -25.96
C LEU A 324 12.06 10.40 -25.80
N ASN A 325 13.28 10.94 -25.76
CA ASN A 325 14.51 10.15 -25.64
C ASN A 325 14.88 9.81 -24.19
N THR A 326 14.14 10.31 -23.18
CA THR A 326 14.43 10.07 -21.77
C THR A 326 14.01 8.66 -21.37
N ASP A 327 14.94 7.82 -20.90
CA ASP A 327 14.65 6.43 -20.55
C ASP A 327 13.69 6.30 -19.36
N ASN A 328 13.94 7.03 -18.27
CA ASN A 328 13.07 7.09 -17.08
C ASN A 328 12.23 8.38 -17.10
N MET A 329 11.11 8.34 -17.80
CA MET A 329 10.20 9.48 -17.91
C MET A 329 9.53 9.81 -16.57
N CYS A 330 9.24 8.81 -15.73
CA CYS A 330 8.67 9.03 -14.39
C CYS A 330 9.54 9.97 -13.55
N GLU A 331 10.85 9.71 -13.48
CA GLU A 331 11.79 10.56 -12.73
C GLU A 331 11.89 11.96 -13.34
N ALA A 332 11.98 12.08 -14.67
CA ALA A 332 12.02 13.37 -15.34
C ALA A 332 10.75 14.21 -15.13
N ILE A 333 9.57 13.59 -15.15
CA ILE A 333 8.30 14.25 -14.82
C ILE A 333 8.34 14.73 -13.37
N TYR A 334 8.78 13.89 -12.43
CA TYR A 334 8.87 14.30 -11.03
C TYR A 334 9.83 15.47 -10.83
N GLU A 335 11.01 15.46 -11.45
CA GLU A 335 11.95 16.57 -11.37
C GLU A 335 11.35 17.88 -11.91
N LYS A 336 10.61 17.79 -13.03
CA LYS A 336 9.87 18.92 -13.59
C LYS A 336 8.82 19.45 -12.62
N VAL A 337 8.02 18.58 -12.04
CA VAL A 337 6.97 18.92 -11.08
C VAL A 337 7.57 19.53 -9.80
N ASN A 338 8.67 18.98 -9.30
CA ASN A 338 9.40 19.48 -8.14
C ASN A 338 10.05 20.86 -8.41
N SER A 339 10.45 21.14 -9.66
CA SER A 339 11.03 22.44 -10.05
C SER A 339 10.08 23.64 -9.89
N PHE A 340 8.77 23.41 -9.77
CA PHE A 340 7.79 24.48 -9.52
C PHE A 340 7.93 25.09 -8.11
N GLY A 341 8.60 24.40 -7.19
CA GLY A 341 8.88 24.90 -5.83
C GLY A 341 7.63 25.07 -4.96
N GLN A 342 6.49 24.49 -5.37
CA GLN A 342 5.26 24.47 -4.60
C GLN A 342 5.22 23.26 -3.68
N LYS A 343 4.51 23.37 -2.54
CA LYS A 343 4.26 22.21 -1.68
C LYS A 343 3.47 21.16 -2.48
N GLN A 344 3.85 19.89 -2.33
CA GLN A 344 3.12 18.78 -2.92
C GLN A 344 1.64 18.81 -2.50
N PHE A 345 0.74 18.74 -3.48
CA PHE A 345 -0.70 18.83 -3.28
C PHE A 345 -1.34 17.48 -2.96
N ASP A 346 -0.97 16.45 -3.72
CA ASP A 346 -1.41 15.08 -3.53
C ASP A 346 -0.29 14.07 -3.74
N ASP A 347 -0.55 12.80 -3.45
CA ASP A 347 0.37 11.70 -3.76
C ASP A 347 0.72 11.72 -5.26
N ILE A 348 2.01 11.58 -5.58
CA ILE A 348 2.48 11.55 -6.96
C ILE A 348 2.89 10.13 -7.27
N THR A 349 2.09 9.45 -8.10
CA THR A 349 2.34 8.07 -8.48
C THR A 349 2.38 7.94 -9.99
N MET A 350 3.41 7.27 -10.49
CA MET A 350 3.63 7.01 -11.90
C MET A 350 4.17 5.61 -12.11
N LEU A 351 3.81 4.99 -13.22
CA LEU A 351 4.31 3.69 -13.62
C LEU A 351 4.59 3.73 -15.13
N GLN A 352 5.85 3.60 -15.50
CA GLN A 352 6.25 3.47 -16.90
C GLN A 352 6.58 2.02 -17.22
N ILE A 353 6.09 1.56 -18.35
CA ILE A 353 6.36 0.23 -18.89
C ILE A 353 6.95 0.37 -20.29
N ASN A 354 8.12 -0.23 -20.50
CA ASN A 354 8.79 -0.30 -21.79
C ASN A 354 8.75 -1.74 -22.30
N LEU A 355 8.23 -1.95 -23.50
CA LEU A 355 8.39 -3.25 -24.16
C LEU A 355 9.73 -3.26 -24.89
N ASN A 356 10.75 -3.87 -24.29
CA ASN A 356 12.09 -3.94 -24.86
C ASN A 356 12.14 -4.88 -26.06
N LYS A 357 11.51 -6.05 -25.91
CA LYS A 357 11.57 -7.13 -26.89
C LYS A 357 10.38 -8.05 -26.76
N LEU A 358 9.76 -8.38 -27.88
CA LEU A 358 8.72 -9.39 -27.92
C LEU A 358 9.31 -10.76 -27.59
N LYS A 359 8.60 -11.50 -26.75
CA LYS A 359 8.92 -12.89 -26.44
C LYS A 359 8.53 -13.73 -27.65
N MET A 360 9.47 -13.87 -28.58
CA MET A 360 9.29 -14.68 -29.78
C MET A 360 9.02 -16.13 -29.37
N THR A 361 7.77 -16.55 -29.41
CA THR A 361 7.41 -17.97 -29.42
C THR A 361 7.85 -18.52 -30.77
N THR A 362 9.06 -19.08 -30.86
CA THR A 362 9.30 -20.13 -31.84
C THR A 362 8.43 -21.30 -31.42
N SER A 363 7.19 -21.32 -31.92
CA SER A 363 6.23 -22.38 -31.68
C SER A 363 6.95 -23.72 -31.82
N LYS A 364 7.08 -24.44 -30.70
CA LYS A 364 7.76 -25.73 -30.69
C LYS A 364 6.87 -26.76 -31.35
N ILE A 365 5.54 -26.67 -31.23
CA ILE A 365 4.62 -27.68 -31.74
C ILE A 365 3.98 -27.23 -33.06
N GLY A 366 3.92 -25.93 -33.34
CA GLY A 366 3.41 -25.36 -34.58
C GLY A 366 1.88 -25.34 -34.68
N LYS A 367 1.19 -26.24 -33.97
CA LYS A 367 -0.27 -26.34 -33.89
C LYS A 367 -0.67 -27.07 -32.61
N VAL A 368 -1.75 -26.62 -31.96
CA VAL A 368 -2.35 -27.37 -30.84
C VAL A 368 -2.76 -28.76 -31.30
N ILE A 369 -2.21 -29.79 -30.65
CA ILE A 369 -2.53 -31.19 -30.89
C ILE A 369 -3.45 -31.65 -29.77
N SER A 370 -4.57 -32.28 -30.14
CA SER A 370 -5.40 -33.04 -29.22
C SER A 370 -5.74 -34.38 -29.86
N ARG A 371 -5.43 -35.47 -29.15
CA ARG A 371 -5.69 -36.84 -29.59
C ARG A 371 -6.30 -37.63 -28.47
N LYS A 372 -7.38 -38.31 -28.84
CA LYS A 372 -8.11 -39.20 -27.98
C LYS A 372 -7.95 -40.63 -28.50
N CYS A 373 -7.48 -41.54 -27.67
CA CYS A 373 -7.33 -42.95 -28.01
C CYS A 373 -7.80 -43.84 -26.86
N TYR A 374 -8.08 -45.10 -27.18
CA TYR A 374 -8.47 -46.09 -26.20
C TYR A 374 -7.39 -47.18 -26.15
N LEU A 375 -6.86 -47.44 -24.95
CA LEU A 375 -5.91 -48.51 -24.71
C LEU A 375 -6.59 -49.63 -23.94
N ALA A 376 -6.58 -50.84 -24.53
CA ALA A 376 -6.90 -52.04 -23.77
C ALA A 376 -5.88 -52.20 -22.63
N ALA A 377 -6.34 -52.62 -21.44
CA ALA A 377 -5.51 -52.79 -20.24
C ALA A 377 -4.55 -54.01 -20.36
N LYS A 378 -3.63 -53.93 -21.32
CA LYS A 378 -2.64 -54.96 -21.67
C LYS A 378 -1.28 -54.29 -21.88
N PRO A 379 -0.18 -54.86 -21.38
CA PRO A 379 1.16 -54.29 -21.57
C PRO A 379 1.55 -54.08 -23.05
N SER A 380 1.01 -54.91 -23.96
CA SER A 380 1.24 -54.78 -25.40
C SER A 380 0.66 -53.48 -26.00
N SER A 381 -0.32 -52.86 -25.35
CA SER A 381 -0.98 -51.62 -25.78
C SER A 381 -0.11 -50.37 -25.56
N ILE A 382 0.85 -50.40 -24.63
CA ILE A 382 1.73 -49.28 -24.29
C ILE A 382 2.59 -48.87 -25.50
N ARG A 383 3.03 -49.85 -26.31
CA ARG A 383 3.79 -49.57 -27.54
C ARG A 383 3.01 -48.75 -28.57
N ALA A 384 1.68 -48.95 -28.64
CA ALA A 384 0.83 -48.19 -29.54
C ALA A 384 0.72 -46.72 -29.09
N PHE A 385 0.67 -46.49 -27.78
CA PHE A 385 0.69 -45.15 -27.19
C PHE A 385 2.00 -44.41 -27.47
N ARG A 386 3.15 -45.09 -27.29
CA ARG A 386 4.46 -44.51 -27.67
C ARG A 386 4.49 -44.07 -29.12
N LYS A 387 4.04 -44.96 -30.01
CA LYS A 387 4.02 -44.70 -31.45
C LYS A 387 3.16 -43.49 -31.79
N MET A 388 1.97 -43.38 -31.17
CA MET A 388 1.07 -42.24 -31.34
C MET A 388 1.73 -40.91 -30.93
N ILE A 389 2.35 -40.83 -29.75
CA ILE A 389 3.05 -39.61 -29.30
C ILE A 389 4.16 -39.22 -30.28
N MET A 390 4.96 -40.20 -30.70
CA MET A 390 6.09 -39.95 -31.60
C MET A 390 5.64 -39.52 -33.01
N GLU A 391 4.51 -40.02 -33.50
CA GLU A 391 3.92 -39.61 -34.78
C GLU A 391 3.32 -38.19 -34.70
N GLU A 392 2.61 -37.87 -33.62
CA GLU A 392 2.01 -36.52 -33.46
C GLU A 392 3.06 -35.44 -33.23
N LEU A 393 4.16 -35.76 -32.54
CA LEU A 393 5.24 -34.83 -32.28
C LEU A 393 6.36 -34.88 -33.34
N SER A 394 6.20 -35.64 -34.44
CA SER A 394 7.26 -35.82 -35.45
C SER A 394 7.68 -34.52 -36.13
N ASP A 395 6.71 -33.62 -36.32
CA ASP A 395 6.91 -32.34 -37.01
C ASP A 395 7.13 -31.19 -36.01
N SER A 396 7.20 -31.50 -34.71
CA SER A 396 7.48 -30.54 -33.65
C SER A 396 8.99 -30.32 -33.47
N LYS A 397 9.36 -29.12 -33.00
CA LYS A 397 10.67 -28.73 -32.50
C LYS A 397 10.84 -28.97 -30.99
N VAL A 398 9.98 -29.79 -30.37
CA VAL A 398 10.13 -30.17 -28.96
C VAL A 398 11.41 -31.00 -28.81
N ASP A 399 12.19 -30.75 -27.76
CA ASP A 399 13.40 -31.55 -27.51
C ASP A 399 13.02 -33.02 -27.33
N LYS A 400 13.70 -33.91 -28.05
CA LYS A 400 13.48 -35.35 -27.96
C LYS A 400 13.64 -35.85 -26.52
N LYS A 401 14.53 -35.23 -25.74
CA LYS A 401 14.68 -35.52 -24.31
C LYS A 401 13.38 -35.26 -23.56
N ASP A 402 12.69 -34.16 -23.85
CA ASP A 402 11.44 -33.84 -23.16
C ASP A 402 10.31 -34.80 -23.48
N ILE A 403 10.22 -35.22 -24.74
CA ILE A 403 9.28 -36.24 -25.22
C ILE A 403 9.55 -37.57 -24.54
N ASP A 404 10.81 -38.03 -24.54
CA ASP A 404 11.19 -39.31 -23.94
C ASP A 404 10.92 -39.31 -22.42
N THR A 405 11.26 -38.23 -21.71
CA THR A 405 11.00 -38.10 -20.27
C THR A 405 9.50 -38.06 -19.97
N PHE A 406 8.71 -37.29 -20.73
CA PHE A 406 7.24 -37.28 -20.60
C PHE A 406 6.64 -38.67 -20.81
N TYR A 407 7.09 -39.37 -21.86
CA TYR A 407 6.63 -40.71 -22.17
C TYR A 407 6.96 -41.71 -21.06
N VAL A 408 8.16 -41.65 -20.46
CA VAL A 408 8.54 -42.53 -19.33
C VAL A 408 7.59 -42.35 -18.15
N ALA A 409 7.27 -41.11 -17.77
CA ALA A 409 6.30 -40.85 -16.71
C ALA A 409 4.92 -41.43 -17.08
N CYS A 410 4.42 -41.17 -18.29
CA CYS A 410 3.14 -41.72 -18.72
C CYS A 410 3.11 -43.26 -18.72
N GLU A 411 4.20 -43.91 -19.14
CA GLU A 411 4.33 -45.38 -19.15
C GLU A 411 4.24 -45.97 -17.73
N GLU A 412 4.91 -45.37 -16.76
CA GLU A 412 4.82 -45.79 -15.35
C GLU A 412 3.38 -45.65 -14.82
N MET A 413 2.70 -44.55 -15.13
CA MET A 413 1.33 -44.32 -14.69
C MET A 413 0.35 -45.31 -15.32
N ILE A 414 0.42 -45.52 -16.65
CA ILE A 414 -0.41 -46.49 -17.38
C ILE A 414 -0.17 -47.91 -16.84
N THR A 415 1.08 -48.27 -16.58
CA THR A 415 1.44 -49.59 -16.02
C THR A 415 0.84 -49.79 -14.63
N ASN A 416 0.87 -48.76 -13.78
CA ASN A 416 0.22 -48.80 -12.47
C ASN A 416 -1.29 -48.97 -12.59
N ILE A 417 -1.96 -48.24 -13.47
CA ILE A 417 -3.41 -48.39 -13.70
C ILE A 417 -3.73 -49.82 -14.16
N ILE A 418 -3.00 -50.37 -15.14
CA ILE A 418 -3.21 -51.75 -15.61
C ILE A 418 -3.05 -52.75 -14.46
N LYS A 419 -2.00 -52.58 -13.65
CA LYS A 419 -1.68 -53.51 -12.55
C LYS A 419 -2.71 -53.46 -11.42
N TYR A 420 -3.08 -52.27 -10.96
CA TYR A 420 -3.87 -52.09 -9.74
C TYR A 420 -5.37 -51.92 -10.00
N ALA A 421 -5.78 -51.29 -11.10
CA ALA A 421 -7.19 -51.05 -11.40
C ALA A 421 -7.85 -52.25 -12.12
N TYR A 422 -7.08 -53.02 -12.91
CA TYR A 422 -7.61 -54.12 -13.74
C TYR A 422 -7.10 -55.52 -13.40
N GLY A 423 -5.95 -55.66 -12.73
CA GLY A 423 -5.36 -56.96 -12.37
C GLY A 423 -4.79 -57.74 -13.57
N SER A 424 -3.85 -58.65 -13.32
CA SER A 424 -3.01 -59.25 -14.36
C SER A 424 -3.64 -60.39 -15.19
N VAL A 425 -4.94 -60.69 -15.07
CA VAL A 425 -5.55 -61.83 -15.76
C VAL A 425 -7.00 -61.54 -16.21
N ASP A 426 -7.20 -61.49 -17.53
CA ASP A 426 -8.48 -61.62 -18.26
C ASP A 426 -9.62 -60.59 -18.04
N ASN A 427 -9.31 -59.35 -17.66
CA ASN A 427 -10.31 -58.26 -17.76
C ASN A 427 -10.30 -57.62 -19.17
N ASN A 428 -11.47 -57.57 -19.83
CA ASN A 428 -11.71 -56.82 -21.08
C ASN A 428 -11.79 -55.29 -20.88
N GLY A 429 -11.20 -54.79 -19.78
CA GLY A 429 -11.16 -53.37 -19.45
C GLY A 429 -10.13 -52.61 -20.27
N GLY A 430 -10.17 -51.29 -20.15
CA GLY A 430 -9.26 -50.39 -20.83
C GLY A 430 -9.45 -48.97 -20.34
N MET A 431 -8.54 -48.12 -20.78
CA MET A 431 -8.51 -46.71 -20.41
C MET A 431 -8.61 -45.86 -21.65
N GLU A 432 -9.35 -44.77 -21.52
CA GLU A 432 -9.36 -43.67 -22.46
C GLU A 432 -8.19 -42.73 -22.13
N ILE A 433 -7.46 -42.34 -23.16
CA ILE A 433 -6.33 -41.42 -23.04
C ILE A 433 -6.61 -40.21 -23.92
N ILE A 434 -6.49 -39.03 -23.34
CA ILE A 434 -6.47 -37.76 -24.06
C ILE A 434 -5.07 -37.18 -23.92
N PHE A 435 -4.35 -37.11 -25.03
CA PHE A 435 -3.08 -36.43 -25.13
C PHE A 435 -3.33 -35.04 -25.71
N LYS A 436 -2.78 -34.00 -25.07
CA LYS A 436 -2.73 -32.64 -25.62
C LYS A 436 -1.30 -32.15 -25.66
N ALA A 437 -0.96 -31.45 -26.73
CA ALA A 437 0.33 -30.82 -26.89
C ALA A 437 0.11 -29.37 -27.32
N GLU A 438 0.58 -28.46 -26.48
CA GLU A 438 0.63 -27.03 -26.74
C GLU A 438 2.08 -26.56 -26.68
N ASP A 439 2.37 -25.35 -27.15
CA ASP A 439 3.75 -24.86 -27.24
C ASP A 439 4.51 -24.86 -25.91
N ASP A 440 3.76 -24.85 -24.81
CA ASP A 440 4.25 -24.67 -23.45
C ASP A 440 4.19 -25.93 -22.60
N TYR A 441 3.42 -26.94 -23.02
CA TYR A 441 3.25 -28.16 -22.22
C TYR A 441 2.81 -29.37 -23.03
N LEU A 442 3.10 -30.54 -22.48
CA LEU A 442 2.50 -31.81 -22.85
C LEU A 442 1.56 -32.24 -21.72
N GLU A 443 0.30 -32.53 -22.05
CA GLU A 443 -0.71 -32.98 -21.10
C GLU A 443 -1.19 -34.39 -21.46
N ILE A 444 -1.42 -35.20 -20.43
CA ILE A 444 -2.12 -36.46 -20.52
C ILE A 444 -3.28 -36.49 -19.53
N GLU A 445 -4.45 -36.90 -20.02
CA GLU A 445 -5.59 -37.28 -19.20
C GLU A 445 -5.86 -38.77 -19.42
N LEU A 446 -5.89 -39.52 -18.33
CA LEU A 446 -6.15 -40.95 -18.29
C LEU A 446 -7.49 -41.17 -17.59
N ARG A 447 -8.44 -41.79 -18.26
CA ARG A 447 -9.75 -42.14 -17.70
C ARG A 447 -9.99 -43.64 -17.76
N ASP A 448 -10.31 -44.27 -16.64
CA ASP A 448 -10.53 -45.70 -16.57
C ASP A 448 -11.67 -46.08 -15.62
N SER A 449 -12.43 -47.12 -15.98
CA SER A 449 -13.55 -47.66 -15.18
C SER A 449 -13.14 -48.83 -14.27
N GLY A 450 -11.85 -48.93 -13.93
CA GLY A 450 -11.30 -50.00 -13.12
C GLY A 450 -11.67 -49.86 -11.64
N VAL A 451 -11.15 -50.77 -10.82
CA VAL A 451 -11.32 -50.66 -9.36
C VAL A 451 -10.75 -49.33 -8.88
N TYR A 452 -11.41 -48.70 -7.89
CA TYR A 452 -10.93 -47.46 -7.29
C TYR A 452 -9.45 -47.55 -6.93
N PHE A 453 -8.66 -46.70 -7.57
CA PHE A 453 -7.22 -46.64 -7.39
C PHE A 453 -6.79 -45.19 -7.54
N ASN A 454 -6.44 -44.55 -6.42
CA ASN A 454 -5.76 -43.27 -6.45
C ASN A 454 -4.24 -43.53 -6.42
N PRO A 455 -3.52 -43.31 -7.52
CA PRO A 455 -2.09 -43.59 -7.62
C PRO A 455 -1.24 -42.70 -6.70
N PHE A 456 -1.79 -41.60 -6.17
CA PHE A 456 -1.06 -40.62 -5.36
C PHE A 456 -1.25 -40.79 -3.84
N LEU A 457 -2.10 -41.72 -3.38
CA LEU A 457 -2.31 -41.98 -1.95
C LEU A 457 -1.37 -43.07 -1.38
N TYR A 458 -0.60 -43.76 -2.23
CA TYR A 458 0.31 -44.83 -1.84
C TYR A 458 1.76 -44.34 -1.65
N ASP A 459 1.98 -43.27 -0.88
CA ASP A 459 3.25 -43.08 -0.15
C ASP A 459 3.08 -42.05 0.98
N ASN A 460 3.23 -42.50 2.23
CA ASN A 460 3.56 -41.67 3.41
C ASN A 460 3.61 -42.44 4.76
N SER A 461 3.60 -43.78 4.79
CA SER A 461 3.65 -44.54 6.06
C SER A 461 4.70 -45.64 6.17
N VAL A 462 5.77 -45.61 5.37
CA VAL A 462 6.94 -46.46 5.65
C VAL A 462 8.17 -45.59 5.83
N GLN A 463 8.52 -45.41 7.10
CA GLN A 463 9.74 -44.75 7.55
C GLN A 463 10.96 -45.35 6.85
N ALA A 464 11.84 -44.46 6.43
CA ALA A 464 13.23 -44.75 6.11
C ALA A 464 13.85 -45.64 7.19
N ASN A 465 14.15 -46.89 6.84
CA ASN A 465 15.15 -47.76 7.43
C ASN A 465 15.18 -49.03 6.57
N ASP A 466 16.21 -49.13 5.73
CA ASP A 466 16.66 -50.28 4.93
C ASP A 466 16.69 -49.99 3.41
N GLU A 467 17.89 -49.68 2.91
CA GLU A 467 18.19 -49.43 1.49
C GLU A 467 18.04 -50.67 0.59
N ASP A 468 17.70 -51.85 1.13
CA ASP A 468 17.70 -53.12 0.39
C ASP A 468 16.32 -53.79 0.20
N THR A 469 15.21 -53.12 0.53
CA THR A 469 13.85 -53.67 0.25
C THR A 469 12.90 -52.66 -0.39
N PHE A 470 13.32 -52.03 -1.48
CA PHE A 470 12.36 -51.44 -2.42
C PHE A 470 11.59 -52.57 -3.12
N SER A 471 10.44 -52.95 -2.55
CA SER A 471 9.45 -53.74 -3.26
C SER A 471 9.11 -53.05 -4.59
N GLU A 472 9.02 -53.81 -5.67
CA GLU A 472 8.92 -53.38 -7.09
C GLU A 472 7.74 -52.43 -7.43
N GLY A 473 6.94 -51.97 -6.46
CA GLY A 473 5.72 -51.17 -6.68
C GLY A 473 5.85 -49.65 -6.50
N GLY A 474 6.88 -49.14 -5.79
CA GLY A 474 6.91 -47.72 -5.37
C GLY A 474 7.70 -46.75 -6.26
N ARG A 475 8.55 -47.27 -7.17
CA ARG A 475 9.45 -46.41 -7.97
C ARG A 475 8.72 -45.63 -9.09
N GLY A 476 7.67 -46.22 -9.66
CA GLY A 476 6.97 -45.61 -10.80
C GLY A 476 6.23 -44.31 -10.48
N ILE A 477 5.60 -44.23 -9.29
CA ILE A 477 4.91 -43.00 -8.85
C ILE A 477 5.93 -41.89 -8.57
N LYS A 478 7.05 -42.22 -7.92
CA LYS A 478 8.11 -41.25 -7.65
C LYS A 478 8.71 -40.65 -8.93
N ILE A 479 8.99 -41.51 -9.92
CA ILE A 479 9.45 -41.07 -11.25
C ILE A 479 8.42 -40.15 -11.92
N PHE A 480 7.14 -40.47 -11.83
CA PHE A 480 6.07 -39.64 -12.39
C PHE A 480 6.02 -38.25 -11.73
N THR A 481 6.05 -38.20 -10.40
CA THR A 481 5.97 -36.94 -9.64
C THR A 481 7.23 -36.09 -9.75
N GLU A 482 8.39 -36.67 -10.08
CA GLU A 482 9.63 -35.93 -10.35
C GLU A 482 9.67 -35.34 -11.77
N ILE A 483 8.88 -35.89 -12.70
CA ILE A 483 8.89 -35.50 -14.12
C ILE A 483 7.76 -34.52 -14.47
N MET A 484 6.57 -34.70 -13.88
CA MET A 484 5.39 -33.88 -14.15
C MET A 484 5.35 -32.67 -13.23
N ASP A 485 5.16 -31.48 -13.80
CA ASP A 485 5.09 -30.22 -13.05
C ASP A 485 3.73 -30.05 -12.36
N GLU A 486 2.65 -30.49 -13.01
CA GLU A 486 1.28 -30.43 -12.51
C GLU A 486 0.62 -31.81 -12.63
N TYR A 487 -0.09 -32.25 -11.60
CA TYR A 487 -0.87 -33.48 -11.66
C TYR A 487 -2.04 -33.47 -10.68
N SER A 488 -3.12 -34.18 -11.03
CA SER A 488 -4.31 -34.32 -10.20
C SER A 488 -4.99 -35.68 -10.42
N TYR A 489 -5.74 -36.12 -9.41
CA TYR A 489 -6.63 -37.28 -9.50
C TYR A 489 -8.02 -36.89 -9.03
N ASN A 490 -9.03 -37.24 -9.82
CA ASN A 490 -10.43 -37.09 -9.49
C ASN A 490 -11.18 -38.39 -9.78
N ARG A 491 -12.31 -38.59 -9.10
CA ARG A 491 -13.25 -39.65 -9.42
C ARG A 491 -14.53 -39.05 -9.99
N GLU A 492 -14.82 -39.33 -11.26
CA GLU A 492 -15.94 -38.76 -12.01
C GLU A 492 -16.83 -39.85 -12.55
N ASN A 493 -18.13 -39.86 -12.21
CA ASN A 493 -19.10 -40.85 -12.72
C ASN A 493 -18.63 -42.31 -12.56
N ASP A 494 -18.03 -42.63 -11.41
CA ASP A 494 -17.40 -43.92 -11.09
C ASP A 494 -16.08 -44.25 -11.83
N ASP A 495 -15.65 -43.42 -12.79
CA ASP A 495 -14.34 -43.53 -13.44
C ASP A 495 -13.22 -42.86 -12.62
N ASN A 496 -12.04 -43.46 -12.64
CA ASN A 496 -10.80 -42.83 -12.21
C ASN A 496 -10.31 -41.88 -13.30
N VAL A 497 -9.99 -40.62 -12.94
CA VAL A 497 -9.46 -39.61 -13.87
C VAL A 497 -8.14 -39.08 -13.32
N VAL A 498 -7.05 -39.29 -14.06
CA VAL A 498 -5.72 -38.72 -13.75
C VAL A 498 -5.37 -37.72 -14.84
N THR A 499 -5.10 -36.48 -14.46
CA THR A 499 -4.61 -35.44 -15.39
C THR A 499 -3.23 -35.01 -14.95
N ALA A 500 -2.27 -34.95 -15.89
CA ALA A 500 -0.93 -34.45 -15.61
C ALA A 500 -0.34 -33.67 -16.78
N ARG A 501 0.49 -32.68 -16.43
CA ARG A 501 1.12 -31.73 -17.33
C ARG A 501 2.62 -31.67 -17.07
N LYS A 502 3.38 -31.68 -18.16
CA LYS A 502 4.81 -31.37 -18.18
C LYS A 502 5.04 -30.09 -18.97
N ILE A 503 5.63 -29.09 -18.34
CA ILE A 503 5.98 -27.81 -18.93
C ILE A 503 7.24 -27.98 -19.80
N LEU A 504 7.18 -27.46 -21.03
CA LEU A 504 8.27 -27.50 -21.99
C LEU A 504 9.21 -26.32 -21.75
N GLN A 505 10.47 -26.59 -21.41
CA GLN A 505 11.48 -25.56 -21.09
C GLN A 505 11.91 -24.73 -22.29
#